data_AF-A0A3Q8S7Z0-F1
#
_entry.id   AF-A0A3Q8S7Z0-F1
#
_cell.length_a   1.000
_cell.length_b   1.000
_cell.length_c   1.000
_cell.angle_alpha   90.00
_cell.angle_beta   90.00
_cell.angle_gamma   90.00
#
_symmetry.space_group_name_H-M   'P 1'
#
loop_
_entity.id
_entity.type
_entity.pdbx_description
1 polymer ?
#
loop_
_entity_poly.entity_id
_entity_poly.type
_entity_poly.pdbx_seq_one_letter_code
_entity_poly.pdbx_strand_id
1 'polypeptide(L)'
;MICLGTPEQLEELVYLSIMCETDCSYEHRHAVIQEQLNSDQDVFVIKYDCGFPAGFAHIQKDSFNKNHARLQMIYVEEAFRGNGYATEMVAMCKTLIGCNDEVRLSSECAFQVS
;
A
#
# COMPACT_ATOMS: atom_id res chain seq x y z
N MET A 1 -4.56 8.53 10.56
CA MET A 1 -4.06 7.33 11.30
C MET A 1 -3.52 6.34 10.27
N ILE A 2 -2.49 5.55 10.59
CA ILE A 2 -2.01 4.48 9.72
C ILE A 2 -2.13 3.16 10.46
N CYS A 3 -2.69 2.13 9.80
CA CYS A 3 -2.91 0.80 10.36
C CYS A 3 -2.28 -0.27 9.46
N LEU A 4 -1.99 -1.43 10.03
CA LEU A 4 -1.70 -2.64 9.24
C LEU A 4 -3.02 -3.16 8.67
N GLY A 5 -3.00 -3.59 7.41
CA GLY A 5 -4.12 -4.31 6.82
C GLY A 5 -4.17 -5.74 7.38
N THR A 6 -5.35 -6.13 7.88
CA THR A 6 -5.63 -7.47 8.41
C THR A 6 -6.85 -8.06 7.68
N PRO A 7 -7.19 -9.34 7.91
CA PRO A 7 -8.39 -9.97 7.33
C PRO A 7 -9.68 -9.17 7.57
N GLU A 8 -9.78 -8.43 8.67
CA GLU A 8 -10.93 -7.57 8.98
C GLU A 8 -11.07 -6.38 8.01
N GLN A 9 -9.99 -5.94 7.35
CA GLN A 9 -10.02 -4.87 6.34
C GLN A 9 -9.97 -5.38 4.90
N LEU A 10 -10.23 -6.68 4.67
CA LEU A 10 -10.18 -7.27 3.33
C LEU A 10 -11.03 -6.48 2.32
N GLU A 11 -12.26 -6.14 2.68
CA GLU A 11 -13.18 -5.42 1.78
C GLU A 11 -12.66 -4.01 1.42
N GLU A 12 -12.05 -3.31 2.38
CA GLU A 12 -11.45 -2.00 2.14
C GLU A 12 -10.23 -2.10 1.22
N LEU A 13 -9.38 -3.09 1.43
CA LEU A 13 -8.20 -3.33 0.60
C LEU A 13 -8.58 -3.72 -0.83
N VAL A 14 -9.62 -4.56 -0.99
CA VAL A 14 -10.14 -4.94 -2.31
C VAL A 14 -10.68 -3.72 -3.04
N TYR A 15 -11.52 -2.92 -2.36
CA TYR A 15 -12.05 -1.68 -2.94
C TYR A 15 -10.91 -0.76 -3.41
N LEU A 16 -9.98 -0.41 -2.53
CA LEU A 16 -8.88 0.49 -2.86
C LEU A 16 -7.96 -0.08 -3.96
N SER A 17 -7.75 -1.40 -3.99
CA SER A 17 -6.93 -2.03 -5.03
C SER A 17 -7.58 -1.99 -6.40
N ILE A 18 -8.90 -2.17 -6.50
CA ILE A 18 -9.64 -2.04 -7.76
C ILE A 18 -9.60 -0.59 -8.26
N MET A 19 -9.64 0.40 -7.35
CA MET A 19 -9.49 1.81 -7.73
C MET A 19 -8.11 2.11 -8.33
N CYS A 20 -7.09 1.31 -7.99
CA CYS A 20 -5.75 1.41 -8.58
C CYS A 20 -5.63 0.69 -9.93
N GLU A 21 -6.39 -0.39 -10.16
CA GLU A 21 -6.29 -1.24 -11.34
C GLU A 21 -7.69 -1.64 -11.84
N THR A 22 -8.17 -0.95 -12.88
CA THR A 22 -9.56 -1.01 -13.34
C THR A 22 -9.96 -2.29 -14.07
N ASP A 23 -8.98 -3.11 -14.48
CA ASP A 23 -9.21 -4.26 -15.37
C ASP A 23 -9.30 -5.61 -14.62
N CYS A 24 -9.52 -5.56 -13.30
CA CYS A 24 -9.62 -6.73 -12.44
C CYS A 24 -11.05 -6.92 -11.92
N SER A 25 -11.60 -8.13 -11.99
CA SER A 25 -12.88 -8.42 -11.34
C SER A 25 -12.74 -8.37 -9.82
N TYR A 26 -13.84 -8.04 -9.14
CA TYR A 26 -13.88 -8.01 -7.69
C TYR A 26 -13.54 -9.38 -7.09
N GLU A 27 -14.11 -10.46 -7.61
CA GLU A 27 -13.89 -11.81 -7.11
C GLU A 27 -12.42 -12.24 -7.23
N HIS A 28 -11.78 -11.88 -8.35
CA HIS A 28 -10.36 -12.16 -8.53
C HIS A 28 -9.52 -11.37 -7.53
N ARG A 29 -9.80 -10.07 -7.35
CA ARG A 29 -9.04 -9.24 -6.42
C ARG A 29 -9.21 -9.70 -4.98
N HIS A 30 -10.43 -10.06 -4.60
CA HIS A 30 -10.78 -10.58 -3.29
C HIS A 30 -9.98 -11.83 -2.96
N ALA A 31 -9.97 -12.82 -3.87
CA ALA A 31 -9.19 -14.03 -3.69
C ALA A 31 -7.68 -13.76 -3.53
N VAL A 32 -7.12 -12.89 -4.37
CA VAL A 32 -5.69 -12.55 -4.33
C VAL A 32 -5.31 -11.85 -3.02
N ILE A 33 -6.05 -10.82 -2.61
CA ILE A 33 -5.74 -10.09 -1.37
C ILE A 33 -5.97 -10.99 -0.15
N GLN A 34 -7.00 -11.83 -0.16
CA GLN A 34 -7.25 -12.78 0.92
C GLN A 34 -6.07 -13.76 1.08
N GLU A 35 -5.49 -14.25 -0.01
CA GLU A 35 -4.30 -15.10 0.02
C GLU A 35 -3.08 -14.32 0.54
N GLN A 36 -2.87 -13.09 0.07
CA GLN A 36 -1.77 -12.22 0.48
C GLN A 36 -1.86 -11.84 1.97
N LEU A 37 -3.04 -11.61 2.54
CA LEU A 37 -3.20 -11.33 3.96
C LEU A 37 -2.81 -12.52 4.87
N ASN A 38 -2.77 -13.73 4.30
CA ASN A 38 -2.31 -14.94 5.00
C ASN A 38 -0.83 -15.25 4.74
N SER A 39 -0.13 -14.42 3.96
CA SER A 39 1.29 -14.56 3.62
C SER A 39 2.17 -13.76 4.58
N ASP A 40 3.25 -14.37 5.08
CA ASP A 40 4.25 -13.67 5.90
C ASP A 40 5.09 -12.65 5.09
N GLN A 41 5.06 -12.78 3.76
CA GLN A 41 5.82 -11.93 2.84
C GLN A 41 5.05 -10.66 2.49
N ASP A 42 3.72 -10.70 2.46
CA ASP A 42 2.90 -9.60 2.01
C ASP A 42 2.44 -8.76 3.19
N VAL A 43 2.63 -7.44 3.08
CA VAL A 43 2.21 -6.50 4.11
C VAL A 43 1.44 -5.36 3.49
N PHE A 44 0.25 -5.13 4.02
CA PHE A 44 -0.60 -4.02 3.67
C PHE A 44 -0.58 -2.96 4.76
N VAL A 45 -0.56 -1.70 4.34
CA VAL A 45 -0.67 -0.54 5.21
C VAL A 45 -1.82 0.31 4.69
N ILE A 46 -2.74 0.69 5.58
CA ILE A 46 -3.92 1.50 5.25
C ILE A 46 -3.80 2.85 5.96
N LYS A 47 -3.96 3.92 5.19
CA LYS A 47 -4.07 5.29 5.72
C LYS A 47 -5.55 5.62 5.89
N TYR A 48 -5.94 5.98 7.11
CA TYR A 48 -7.25 6.55 7.40
C TYR A 48 -7.16 8.06 7.64
N ASP A 49 -8.14 8.79 7.14
CA ASP A 49 -8.40 10.19 7.47
C ASP A 49 -9.87 10.37 7.87
N CYS A 50 -10.10 11.01 9.02
CA CYS A 50 -11.44 11.17 9.63
C CYS A 50 -12.28 9.88 9.74
N GLY A 51 -11.63 8.71 9.84
CA GLY A 51 -12.29 7.40 9.92
C GLY A 51 -12.57 6.72 8.57
N PHE A 52 -12.20 7.35 7.45
CA PHE A 52 -12.34 6.79 6.10
C PHE A 52 -10.99 6.31 5.57
N PRO A 53 -10.94 5.19 4.82
CA PRO A 53 -9.72 4.76 4.15
C PRO A 53 -9.36 5.76 3.04
N ALA A 54 -8.29 6.52 3.24
CA ALA A 54 -7.79 7.53 2.31
C ALA A 54 -6.75 6.97 1.32
N GLY A 55 -6.25 5.75 1.55
CA GLY A 55 -5.30 5.09 0.67
C GLY A 55 -4.69 3.84 1.31
N PHE A 56 -3.92 3.11 0.51
CA PHE A 56 -3.15 1.97 0.98
C PHE A 56 -1.81 1.82 0.26
N ALA A 57 -0.92 1.02 0.85
CA ALA A 57 0.29 0.53 0.22
C ALA A 57 0.43 -0.98 0.49
N HIS A 58 0.92 -1.71 -0.51
CA HIS A 58 1.26 -3.12 -0.44
C HIS A 58 2.74 -3.30 -0.74
N ILE A 59 3.45 -3.91 0.19
CA ILE A 59 4.83 -4.35 0.01
C ILE A 59 4.90 -5.87 0.08
N GLN A 60 5.84 -6.42 -0.68
CA GLN A 60 6.21 -7.84 -0.59
C GLN A 60 7.67 -7.92 -0.13
N LYS A 61 7.90 -8.58 1.01
CA LYS A 61 9.22 -8.82 1.58
C LYS A 61 9.97 -9.84 0.75
N ASP A 62 11.27 -9.64 0.61
CA ASP A 62 12.18 -10.60 0.01
C ASP A 62 12.35 -11.81 0.95
N SER A 63 12.14 -13.01 0.43
CA SER A 63 12.22 -14.26 1.19
C SER A 63 13.65 -14.58 1.68
N PHE A 64 14.67 -14.04 1.03
CA PHE A 64 16.08 -14.26 1.36
C PHE A 64 16.70 -13.09 2.11
N ASN A 65 16.10 -11.90 2.04
CA ASN A 65 16.56 -10.71 2.74
C ASN A 65 15.41 -9.97 3.44
N LYS A 66 15.25 -10.23 4.75
CA LYS A 66 14.22 -9.63 5.59
C LYS A 66 14.22 -8.09 5.66
N ASN A 67 15.32 -7.44 5.27
CA ASN A 67 15.43 -5.97 5.24
C ASN A 67 15.15 -5.37 3.85
N HIS A 68 14.79 -6.21 2.89
CA HIS A 68 14.47 -5.81 1.53
C HIS A 68 13.01 -6.16 1.22
N ALA A 69 12.33 -5.23 0.57
CA ALA A 69 10.97 -5.45 0.10
C ALA A 69 10.73 -4.64 -1.16
N ARG A 70 9.79 -5.11 -1.97
CA ARG A 70 9.33 -4.42 -3.17
C ARG A 70 7.98 -3.76 -2.88
N LEU A 71 7.85 -2.49 -3.23
CA LEU A 71 6.55 -1.84 -3.31
C LEU A 71 5.80 -2.40 -4.52
N GLN A 72 4.71 -3.11 -4.27
CA GLN A 72 3.90 -3.73 -5.32
C GLN A 72 2.81 -2.77 -5.79
N MET A 73 2.11 -2.14 -4.84
CA MET A 73 1.02 -1.22 -5.14
C MET A 73 0.98 -0.10 -4.13
N ILE A 74 0.59 1.09 -4.57
CA ILE A 74 0.27 2.22 -3.72
C ILE A 74 -0.83 3.03 -4.37
N TYR A 75 -1.85 3.36 -3.58
CA TYR A 75 -2.96 4.17 -4.02
C TYR A 75 -3.36 5.16 -2.93
N VAL A 76 -3.66 6.39 -3.36
CA VAL A 76 -4.26 7.42 -2.52
C VAL A 76 -5.51 7.92 -3.26
N GLU A 77 -6.61 7.93 -2.54
CA GLU A 77 -7.89 8.45 -3.01
C GLU A 77 -7.73 9.89 -3.51
N GLU A 78 -8.37 10.21 -4.63
CA GLU A 78 -8.11 11.47 -5.36
C GLU A 78 -8.31 12.71 -4.48
N ALA A 79 -9.35 12.71 -3.65
CA ALA A 79 -9.68 13.78 -2.71
C ALA A 79 -8.59 14.04 -1.65
N PHE A 80 -7.69 13.08 -1.40
CA PHE A 80 -6.65 13.15 -0.38
C PHE A 80 -5.24 13.29 -0.96
N ARG A 81 -5.09 13.32 -2.28
CA ARG A 81 -3.79 13.51 -2.95
C ARG A 81 -3.21 14.89 -2.63
N GLY A 82 -1.89 14.99 -2.63
CA GLY A 82 -1.17 16.22 -2.26
C GLY A 82 -0.95 16.42 -0.75
N ASN A 83 -1.58 15.62 0.12
CA ASN A 83 -1.42 15.71 1.58
C ASN A 83 -0.26 14.88 2.15
N GLY A 84 0.62 14.34 1.30
CA GLY A 84 1.77 13.52 1.74
C GLY A 84 1.44 12.10 2.19
N TYR A 85 0.19 11.63 2.07
CA TYR A 85 -0.23 10.31 2.57
C TYR A 85 0.52 9.13 1.95
N ALA A 86 0.86 9.21 0.66
CA ALA A 86 1.71 8.21 0.03
C ALA A 86 3.09 8.12 0.70
N THR A 87 3.69 9.27 1.03
CA THR A 87 4.98 9.34 1.72
C THR A 87 4.90 8.73 3.12
N GLU A 88 3.84 9.01 3.87
CA GLU A 88 3.64 8.43 5.20
C GLU A 88 3.47 6.91 5.15
N MET A 89 2.68 6.39 4.19
CA MET A 89 2.52 4.95 4.01
C MET A 89 3.84 4.27 3.64
N VAL A 90 4.62 4.85 2.72
CA VAL A 90 5.96 4.34 2.37
C VAL A 90 6.91 4.36 3.56
N ALA A 91 6.89 5.42 4.38
CA ALA A 91 7.69 5.50 5.59
C ALA A 91 7.31 4.41 6.62
N MET A 92 6.02 4.13 6.77
CA MET A 92 5.54 3.02 7.59
C MET A 92 6.01 1.67 7.04
N CYS A 93 5.88 1.43 5.73
CA CYS A 93 6.37 0.22 5.06
C CYS A 93 7.87 0.00 5.32
N LYS A 94 8.69 1.05 5.20
CA LYS A 94 10.13 1.00 5.52
C LYS A 94 10.41 0.63 6.98
N THR A 95 9.64 1.20 7.90
CA THR A 95 9.74 0.89 9.33
C THR A 95 9.44 -0.59 9.59
N LEU A 96 8.40 -1.14 8.95
CA LEU A 96 7.97 -2.53 9.11
C LEU A 96 8.97 -3.56 8.59
N ILE A 97 9.81 -3.18 7.62
CA ILE A 97 10.88 -4.05 7.09
C ILE A 97 12.23 -3.81 7.79
N GLY A 98 12.29 -2.93 8.80
CA GLY A 98 13.54 -2.60 9.50
C GLY A 98 14.55 -1.85 8.64
N CYS A 99 14.12 -1.20 7.55
CA CYS A 99 14.95 -0.36 6.71
C CYS A 99 14.87 1.09 7.22
N ASN A 100 15.94 1.55 7.89
CA ASN A 100 16.05 2.91 8.42
C ASN A 100 16.78 3.88 7.47
N ASP A 101 16.97 3.50 6.20
CA ASP A 101 17.65 4.37 5.24
C ASP A 101 16.80 5.60 4.91
N GLU A 102 17.44 6.78 5.00
CA GLU A 102 16.86 8.08 4.69
C GLU A 102 16.10 8.04 3.36
N VAL A 103 14.84 8.50 3.38
CA VAL A 103 13.99 8.54 2.19
C VAL A 103 14.51 9.60 1.21
N ARG A 104 15.44 9.22 0.33
CA ARG A 104 15.69 9.97 -0.91
C ARG A 104 14.68 9.50 -1.95
N LEU A 105 13.56 10.21 -2.05
CA LEU A 105 12.67 10.06 -3.20
C LEU A 105 13.49 10.46 -4.44
N SER A 106 13.76 9.49 -5.34
CA SER A 106 14.33 9.84 -6.63
C SER A 106 13.29 10.69 -7.37
N SER A 107 13.75 11.82 -7.89
CA SER A 107 12.95 12.85 -8.57
C SER A 107 12.39 12.41 -9.93
N GLU A 108 12.28 11.11 -10.19
CA GLU A 108 11.89 10.56 -11.51
C GLU A 108 10.40 10.21 -11.61
N CYS A 109 9.62 10.30 -10.53
CA CYS A 109 8.15 10.33 -10.62
C CYS A 109 7.62 11.76 -10.80
N ALA A 110 8.08 12.46 -11.83
CA ALA A 110 7.39 13.63 -12.34
C ALA A 110 6.27 13.14 -13.27
N PHE A 111 5.06 13.00 -12.72
CA PHE A 111 3.85 12.91 -13.55
C PHE A 111 3.79 14.17 -14.42
N GLN A 112 4.01 14.00 -15.72
CA GLN A 112 3.68 15.04 -16.69
C GLN A 112 2.17 15.22 -16.66
N VAL A 113 1.72 16.31 -16.06
CA VAL A 113 0.38 16.84 -16.26
C VAL A 113 0.40 17.51 -17.62
N SER A 114 -0.26 16.90 -18.61
CA SER A 114 -0.62 17.54 -19.88
C SER A 114 -1.87 18.39 -19.71
#